data_AF-A0AAJ0DAY8-F1
#
_entry.id   AF-A0AAJ0DAY8-F1
#
_cell.length_a   1.000
_cell.length_b   1.000
_cell.length_c   1.000
_cell.angle_alpha   90.00
_cell.angle_beta   90.00
_cell.angle_gamma   90.00
#
_symmetry.space_group_name_H-M   'P 1'
#
loop_
_entity.id
_entity.type
_entity.pdbx_description
1 polymer ?
#
loop_
_entity_poly.entity_id
_entity_poly.type
_entity_poly.pdbx_seq_one_letter_code
_entity_poly.pdbx_strand_id
1 'polypeptide(L)'
;MSHEPLLEEQYAPDQVGVHTFRGDHLRPRQYRVLVTWIFLNKTRAVRARPYLEVFLHESLTPQDLRGADVNDLVSTYFRHLGLHRRAWWLIDMAIQLITDPAKPNVLRRKPGREAGHWSEVGHLAGVGEYASDAWRLYAGHGFSVPEEWRTLRPADKDLRRYVERKKREEQAQLMEDDLVMRFMATRLSDEPAPSDVVIGSGDSTLRVPGKFIRRAMVASAVGSGSIRGSRPISVSSCT
;
A
#
# COMPACT_ATOMS: atom_id res chain seq x y z
N MET A 1 4.78 -9.85 -25.09
CA MET A 1 3.41 -10.19 -24.64
C MET A 1 3.21 -9.60 -23.25
N SER A 2 2.75 -8.36 -23.24
CA SER A 2 2.60 -7.48 -22.08
C SER A 2 1.33 -7.87 -21.32
N HIS A 3 1.49 -8.53 -20.18
CA HIS A 3 0.40 -8.65 -19.20
C HIS A 3 0.42 -7.39 -18.34
N GLU A 4 -0.44 -6.43 -18.72
CA GLU A 4 -0.76 -5.24 -17.95
C GLU A 4 -1.20 -5.66 -16.53
N PRO A 5 -0.67 -5.05 -15.46
CA PRO A 5 -1.10 -5.33 -14.10
C PRO A 5 -2.52 -4.78 -13.90
N LEU A 6 -3.53 -5.58 -14.27
CA LEU A 6 -4.97 -5.27 -14.31
C LEU A 6 -5.61 -4.93 -12.95
N LEU A 7 -4.85 -4.56 -11.91
CA LEU A 7 -5.36 -4.35 -10.56
C LEU A 7 -5.17 -2.92 -10.02
N GLU A 8 -4.26 -2.11 -10.57
CA GLU A 8 -3.94 -0.80 -9.98
C GLU A 8 -4.64 0.36 -10.69
N GLU A 9 -4.49 0.52 -12.02
CA GLU A 9 -4.95 1.76 -12.69
C GLU A 9 -6.40 1.73 -13.19
N GLN A 10 -6.93 0.60 -13.65
CA GLN A 10 -8.28 0.56 -14.26
C GLN A 10 -9.42 0.40 -13.24
N TYR A 11 -9.15 -0.13 -12.04
CA TYR A 11 -10.16 -0.41 -11.02
C TYR A 11 -9.99 0.40 -9.73
N ALA A 12 -8.96 1.24 -9.65
CA ALA A 12 -8.86 2.29 -8.65
C ALA A 12 -9.09 3.67 -9.30
N PRO A 13 -10.32 4.03 -9.71
CA PRO A 13 -10.62 5.43 -9.88
C PRO A 13 -10.61 6.04 -8.47
N ASP A 14 -9.63 6.90 -8.20
CA ASP A 14 -9.66 7.80 -7.05
C ASP A 14 -10.79 8.84 -7.14
N GLN A 15 -11.69 8.73 -8.14
CA GLN A 15 -12.77 9.69 -8.36
C GLN A 15 -14.06 9.01 -8.83
N VAL A 16 -14.87 8.51 -7.89
CA VAL A 16 -16.33 8.48 -8.08
C VAL A 16 -17.00 8.70 -6.72
N GLY A 17 -17.68 9.84 -6.60
CA GLY A 17 -18.85 10.06 -5.74
C GLY A 17 -18.71 9.68 -4.27
N VAL A 18 -18.61 10.71 -3.43
CA VAL A 18 -18.83 10.63 -1.98
C VAL A 18 -20.24 10.11 -1.70
N HIS A 19 -20.44 8.80 -1.68
CA HIS A 19 -21.56 8.20 -0.97
C HIS A 19 -21.04 7.76 0.38
N THR A 20 -21.36 8.59 1.37
CA THR A 20 -21.02 8.44 2.78
C THR A 20 -21.63 7.13 3.29
N PHE A 21 -20.82 6.08 3.28
CA PHE A 21 -21.15 4.80 3.89
C PHE A 21 -21.12 5.02 5.40
N ARG A 22 -22.30 5.22 6.01
CA ARG A 22 -22.43 5.68 7.40
C ARG A 22 -22.57 4.50 8.35
N GLY A 23 -21.48 4.25 9.06
CA GLY A 23 -21.26 3.25 10.11
C GLY A 23 -19.81 2.78 10.00
N ASP A 24 -19.32 2.01 10.94
CA ASP A 24 -17.88 1.76 11.17
C ASP A 24 -17.21 0.86 10.12
N HIS A 25 -17.13 1.32 8.87
CA HIS A 25 -17.27 0.46 7.70
C HIS A 25 -16.06 0.41 6.75
N LEU A 26 -15.91 -0.75 6.09
CA LEU A 26 -15.01 -0.96 4.96
C LEU A 26 -15.13 0.19 3.94
N ARG A 27 -14.01 0.77 3.51
CA ARG A 27 -14.01 1.81 2.46
C ARG A 27 -14.56 1.22 1.15
N PRO A 28 -15.30 1.98 0.33
CA PRO A 28 -15.81 1.48 -0.96
C PRO A 28 -14.75 0.79 -1.81
N ARG A 29 -13.52 1.34 -1.82
CA ARG A 29 -12.35 0.73 -2.48
C ARG A 29 -12.03 -0.68 -1.98
N GLN A 30 -12.10 -0.91 -0.67
CA GLN A 30 -11.80 -2.22 -0.07
C GLN A 30 -12.84 -3.29 -0.46
N TYR A 31 -14.11 -2.90 -0.52
CA TYR A 31 -15.18 -3.81 -0.94
C TYR A 31 -15.03 -4.19 -2.43
N ARG A 32 -14.79 -3.21 -3.31
CA ARG A 32 -14.56 -3.46 -4.75
C ARG A 32 -13.40 -4.42 -4.98
N VAL A 33 -12.35 -4.28 -4.19
CA VAL A 33 -11.19 -5.17 -4.24
C VAL A 33 -11.55 -6.61 -3.84
N LEU A 34 -12.33 -6.82 -2.76
CA LEU A 34 -12.81 -8.15 -2.36
C LEU A 34 -13.66 -8.82 -3.43
N VAL A 35 -14.62 -8.09 -3.99
CA VAL A 35 -15.46 -8.54 -5.11
C VAL A 35 -14.60 -8.94 -6.30
N THR A 36 -13.64 -8.09 -6.66
CA THR A 36 -12.71 -8.33 -7.78
C THR A 36 -11.99 -9.66 -7.62
N TRP A 37 -11.50 -10.00 -6.43
CA TRP A 37 -10.81 -11.27 -6.22
C TRP A 37 -11.72 -12.49 -6.35
N ILE A 38 -12.98 -12.37 -5.94
CA ILE A 38 -13.96 -13.44 -6.16
C ILE A 38 -14.16 -13.65 -7.68
N PHE A 39 -14.32 -12.57 -8.45
CA PHE A 39 -14.43 -12.62 -9.92
C PHE A 39 -13.18 -13.20 -10.60
N LEU A 40 -11.99 -12.90 -10.09
CA LEU A 40 -10.72 -13.37 -10.66
C LEU A 40 -10.34 -14.79 -10.21
N ASN A 41 -11.06 -15.40 -9.28
CA ASN A 41 -10.70 -16.73 -8.80
C ASN A 41 -10.71 -17.76 -9.95
N LYS A 42 -9.52 -18.31 -10.23
CA LYS A 42 -9.23 -19.23 -11.36
C LYS A 42 -9.74 -18.72 -12.72
N THR A 43 -9.93 -17.41 -12.87
CA THR A 43 -10.48 -16.80 -14.08
C THR A 43 -9.50 -15.78 -14.61
N ARG A 44 -9.23 -15.79 -15.91
CA ARG A 44 -8.39 -14.76 -16.53
C ARG A 44 -9.12 -13.42 -16.45
N ALA A 45 -8.39 -12.38 -16.05
CA ALA A 45 -8.97 -11.04 -15.90
C ALA A 45 -9.66 -10.53 -17.17
N VAL A 46 -9.08 -10.77 -18.36
CA VAL A 46 -9.69 -10.42 -19.66
C VAL A 46 -11.11 -11.01 -19.83
N ARG A 47 -11.36 -12.21 -19.29
CA ARG A 47 -12.69 -12.83 -19.33
C ARG A 47 -13.62 -12.29 -18.24
N ALA A 48 -13.10 -12.08 -17.03
CA ALA A 48 -13.91 -11.63 -15.89
C ALA A 48 -14.32 -10.15 -15.99
N ARG A 49 -13.48 -9.33 -16.62
CA ARG A 49 -13.60 -7.87 -16.74
C ARG A 49 -14.98 -7.35 -17.12
N PRO A 50 -15.60 -7.77 -18.26
CA PRO A 50 -16.89 -7.20 -18.65
C PRO A 50 -17.98 -7.44 -17.60
N TYR A 51 -17.98 -8.61 -16.95
CA TYR A 51 -18.96 -8.92 -15.91
C TYR A 51 -18.67 -8.20 -14.60
N LEU A 52 -17.39 -8.07 -14.24
CA LEU A 52 -16.98 -7.32 -13.05
C LEU A 52 -17.32 -5.84 -13.18
N GLU A 53 -17.12 -5.25 -14.37
CA GLU A 53 -17.46 -3.85 -14.63
C GLU A 53 -18.97 -3.60 -14.49
N VAL A 54 -19.81 -4.46 -15.07
CA VAL A 54 -21.27 -4.38 -14.90
C VAL A 54 -21.65 -4.50 -13.42
N PHE A 55 -21.11 -5.51 -12.73
CA PHE A 55 -21.39 -5.74 -11.31
C PHE A 55 -21.01 -4.53 -10.44
N LEU A 56 -19.84 -3.93 -10.68
CA LEU A 56 -19.37 -2.77 -9.94
C LEU A 56 -20.09 -1.48 -10.32
N HIS A 57 -20.60 -1.37 -11.55
CA HIS A 57 -21.38 -0.22 -12.01
C HIS A 57 -22.80 -0.20 -11.41
N GLU A 58 -23.43 -1.37 -11.25
CA GLU A 58 -24.72 -1.52 -10.55
C GLU A 58 -24.66 -1.12 -9.06
N SER A 59 -23.47 -0.80 -8.54
CA SER A 59 -23.26 -0.27 -7.19
C SER A 59 -23.81 -1.17 -6.08
N LEU A 60 -23.85 -2.48 -6.32
CA LEU A 60 -24.34 -3.47 -5.36
C LEU A 60 -23.57 -3.37 -4.05
N THR A 61 -24.23 -2.88 -3.00
CA THR A 61 -23.67 -2.82 -1.66
C THR A 61 -23.71 -4.20 -0.99
N PRO A 62 -22.94 -4.44 0.09
CA PRO A 62 -23.12 -5.64 0.89
C PRO A 62 -24.57 -5.86 1.35
N GLN A 63 -25.31 -4.78 1.60
CA GLN A 63 -26.72 -4.81 1.98
C GLN A 63 -27.60 -5.35 0.85
N ASP A 64 -27.36 -4.93 -0.38
CA ASP A 64 -28.08 -5.42 -1.56
C ASP A 64 -27.75 -6.90 -1.81
N LEU A 65 -26.47 -7.27 -1.71
CA LEU A 65 -26.02 -8.65 -1.90
C LEU A 65 -26.59 -9.60 -0.85
N ARG A 66 -26.77 -9.17 0.40
CA ARG A 66 -27.33 -10.03 1.45
C ARG A 66 -28.73 -10.56 1.08
N GLY A 67 -29.52 -9.78 0.34
CA GLY A 67 -30.87 -10.15 -0.09
C GLY A 67 -30.96 -10.68 -1.52
N ALA A 68 -29.83 -10.75 -2.25
CA ALA A 68 -29.81 -11.15 -3.64
C ALA A 68 -30.09 -12.65 -3.82
N ASP A 69 -30.78 -13.00 -4.90
CA ASP A 69 -30.95 -14.40 -5.29
C ASP A 69 -29.66 -14.95 -5.91
N VAL A 70 -29.26 -16.15 -5.47
CA VAL A 70 -28.03 -16.80 -5.93
C VAL A 70 -28.12 -17.12 -7.42
N ASN A 71 -29.28 -17.55 -7.93
CA ASN A 71 -29.44 -17.97 -9.32
C ASN A 71 -29.41 -16.77 -10.26
N ASP A 72 -29.96 -15.63 -9.84
CA ASP A 72 -29.88 -14.37 -10.58
C ASP A 72 -28.43 -13.89 -10.72
N LEU A 73 -27.64 -13.96 -9.64
CA LEU A 73 -26.21 -13.65 -9.72
C LEU A 73 -25.46 -14.63 -10.63
N VAL A 74 -25.79 -15.93 -10.57
CA VAL A 74 -25.18 -16.93 -11.44
C VAL A 74 -25.53 -16.66 -12.90
N SER A 75 -26.80 -16.43 -13.22
CA SER A 75 -27.29 -16.26 -14.59
C SER A 75 -26.71 -15.00 -15.23
N THR A 76 -26.63 -13.91 -14.46
CA THR A 76 -26.16 -12.60 -14.91
C THR A 76 -24.64 -12.54 -15.04
N TYR A 77 -23.90 -12.99 -14.01
CA TYR A 77 -22.47 -12.72 -13.89
C TYR A 77 -21.57 -13.93 -14.09
N PHE A 78 -21.99 -15.12 -13.64
CA PHE A 78 -21.08 -16.27 -13.55
C PHE A 78 -21.35 -17.38 -14.56
N ARG A 79 -22.46 -17.33 -15.31
CA ARG A 79 -22.87 -18.36 -16.26
C ARG A 79 -21.77 -18.69 -17.27
N HIS A 80 -21.09 -17.67 -17.78
CA HIS A 80 -20.05 -17.81 -18.80
C HIS A 80 -18.63 -17.83 -18.22
N LEU A 81 -18.46 -17.49 -16.94
CA LEU A 81 -17.17 -17.50 -16.26
C LEU A 81 -16.86 -18.85 -15.58
N GLY A 82 -17.86 -19.73 -15.42
CA GLY A 82 -17.75 -20.97 -14.65
C GLY A 82 -17.74 -20.71 -13.13
N LEU A 83 -17.36 -21.71 -12.33
CA LEU A 83 -17.29 -21.60 -10.86
C LEU A 83 -18.48 -20.84 -10.24
N HIS A 84 -19.70 -21.30 -10.51
CA HIS A 84 -20.94 -20.63 -10.09
C HIS A 84 -21.05 -20.47 -8.56
N ARG A 85 -20.31 -21.28 -7.79
CA ARG A 85 -20.15 -21.14 -6.33
C ARG A 85 -19.69 -19.74 -5.90
N ARG A 86 -19.10 -18.95 -6.80
CA ARG A 86 -18.73 -17.55 -6.55
C ARG A 86 -19.92 -16.65 -6.19
N ALA A 87 -21.10 -16.89 -6.77
CA ALA A 87 -22.31 -16.15 -6.40
C ALA A 87 -22.63 -16.34 -4.92
N TRP A 88 -22.58 -17.59 -4.45
CA TRP A 88 -22.76 -17.91 -3.04
C TRP A 88 -21.66 -17.27 -2.17
N TRP A 89 -20.40 -17.29 -2.60
CA TRP A 89 -19.32 -16.61 -1.87
C TRP A 89 -19.53 -15.10 -1.76
N LEU A 90 -20.08 -14.44 -2.79
CA LEU A 90 -20.38 -13.00 -2.71
C LEU A 90 -21.43 -12.70 -1.64
N ILE A 91 -22.52 -13.47 -1.62
CA ILE A 91 -23.60 -13.30 -0.65
C ILE A 91 -23.10 -13.59 0.77
N ASP A 92 -22.41 -14.71 0.97
CA ASP A 92 -21.88 -15.11 2.29
C ASP A 92 -20.80 -14.12 2.78
N MET A 93 -19.94 -13.63 1.86
CA MET A 93 -18.96 -12.59 2.18
C MET A 93 -19.64 -11.27 2.57
N ALA A 94 -20.69 -10.87 1.86
CA ALA A 94 -21.46 -9.67 2.20
C ALA A 94 -22.15 -9.79 3.57
N ILE A 95 -22.75 -10.95 3.88
CA ILE A 95 -23.31 -11.24 5.20
C ILE A 95 -22.23 -11.11 6.28
N GLN A 96 -21.08 -11.75 6.08
CA GLN A 96 -19.97 -11.72 7.03
C GLN A 96 -19.35 -10.33 7.20
N LEU A 97 -19.29 -9.52 6.14
CA LEU A 97 -18.86 -8.12 6.24
C LEU A 97 -19.80 -7.28 7.09
N ILE A 98 -21.11 -7.55 7.04
CA ILE A 98 -22.11 -6.83 7.83
C ILE A 98 -22.05 -7.28 9.30
N THR A 99 -21.94 -8.58 9.55
CA THR A 99 -22.00 -9.14 10.92
C THR A 99 -20.66 -9.05 11.65
N ASP A 100 -19.54 -9.25 10.97
CA ASP A 100 -18.20 -9.22 11.52
C ASP A 100 -17.21 -8.52 10.56
N PRO A 101 -17.29 -7.18 10.44
CA PRO A 101 -16.48 -6.40 9.51
C PRO A 101 -14.98 -6.58 9.76
N ALA A 102 -14.18 -6.39 8.71
CA ALA A 102 -12.74 -6.39 8.83
C ALA A 102 -12.29 -5.22 9.72
N LYS A 103 -11.58 -5.53 10.81
CA LYS A 103 -11.08 -4.54 11.75
C LYS A 103 -9.59 -4.32 11.49
N PRO A 104 -9.13 -3.07 11.37
CA PRO A 104 -7.71 -2.77 11.28
C PRO A 104 -6.86 -3.48 12.31
N ASN A 105 -5.73 -4.06 11.88
CA ASN A 105 -4.76 -4.73 12.75
C ASN A 105 -5.30 -5.96 13.50
N VAL A 106 -6.55 -6.38 13.24
CA VAL A 106 -7.09 -7.63 13.77
C VAL A 106 -6.94 -8.68 12.70
N LEU A 107 -5.82 -9.38 12.74
CA LEU A 107 -5.53 -10.43 11.79
C LEU A 107 -6.38 -11.67 12.07
N ARG A 108 -7.01 -12.19 11.02
CA ARG A 108 -7.91 -13.35 11.08
C ARG A 108 -7.43 -14.42 10.11
N ARG A 109 -7.84 -15.66 10.39
CA ARG A 109 -7.57 -16.82 9.53
C ARG A 109 -8.87 -17.50 9.14
N LYS A 110 -8.82 -18.22 8.04
CA LYS A 110 -9.94 -19.04 7.59
C LYS A 110 -10.22 -20.16 8.61
N PRO A 111 -11.46 -20.30 9.10
CA PRO A 111 -11.81 -21.37 10.02
C PRO A 111 -11.54 -22.74 9.39
N GLY A 112 -10.98 -23.67 10.17
CA GLY A 112 -10.72 -25.06 9.74
C GLY A 112 -9.54 -25.27 8.79
N ARG A 113 -8.74 -24.24 8.48
CA ARG A 113 -7.45 -24.41 7.80
C ARG A 113 -6.33 -24.04 8.72
N GLU A 114 -5.33 -24.90 8.89
CA GLU A 114 -4.06 -24.61 9.57
C GLU A 114 -3.08 -23.78 8.74
N ALA A 115 -3.13 -23.98 7.42
CA ALA A 115 -2.34 -23.24 6.45
C ALA A 115 -3.08 -22.01 5.91
N GLY A 116 -2.38 -20.89 5.80
CA GLY A 116 -2.85 -19.68 5.12
C GLY A 116 -2.35 -18.38 5.78
N HIS A 117 -2.25 -17.31 4.98
CA HIS A 117 -1.82 -16.00 5.48
C HIS A 117 -2.92 -15.29 6.27
N TRP A 118 -2.51 -14.77 7.42
CA TRP A 118 -3.31 -13.94 8.31
C TRP A 118 -3.61 -12.59 7.66
N SER A 119 -4.87 -12.17 7.64
CA SER A 119 -5.31 -10.86 7.15
C SER A 119 -6.62 -10.44 7.84
N GLU A 120 -6.96 -9.16 7.82
CA GLU A 120 -8.20 -8.65 8.44
C GLU A 120 -9.47 -9.21 7.81
N VAL A 121 -9.36 -9.74 6.59
CA VAL A 121 -10.43 -10.35 5.80
C VAL A 121 -10.28 -11.86 5.67
N GLY A 122 -9.31 -12.47 6.34
CA GLY A 122 -8.97 -13.89 6.15
C GLY A 122 -10.06 -14.86 6.57
N HIS A 123 -10.99 -14.43 7.43
CA HIS A 123 -12.18 -15.19 7.82
C HIS A 123 -13.27 -15.19 6.75
N LEU A 124 -13.25 -14.27 5.79
CA LEU A 124 -14.35 -14.06 4.85
C LEU A 124 -14.50 -15.19 3.83
N ALA A 125 -15.75 -15.44 3.43
CA ALA A 125 -16.09 -16.34 2.34
C ALA A 125 -15.43 -15.88 1.02
N GLY A 126 -15.02 -16.84 0.19
CA GLY A 126 -14.31 -16.54 -1.07
C GLY A 126 -12.88 -16.02 -0.91
N VAL A 127 -12.46 -15.58 0.29
CA VAL A 127 -11.08 -15.14 0.57
C VAL A 127 -10.19 -16.36 0.83
N GLY A 128 -9.10 -16.45 0.08
CA GLY A 128 -8.03 -17.45 0.25
C GLY A 128 -6.68 -16.77 0.34
N GLU A 129 -5.58 -17.53 0.31
CA GLU A 129 -4.21 -17.01 0.46
C GLU A 129 -3.90 -15.84 -0.48
N TYR A 130 -4.21 -15.99 -1.77
CA TYR A 130 -4.06 -14.92 -2.76
C TYR A 130 -4.78 -13.62 -2.34
N ALA A 131 -6.05 -13.75 -1.92
CA ALA A 131 -6.86 -12.60 -1.55
C ALA A 131 -6.38 -11.98 -0.21
N SER A 132 -5.93 -12.79 0.75
CA SER A 132 -5.31 -12.29 1.98
C SER A 132 -4.02 -11.50 1.71
N ASP A 133 -3.14 -12.01 0.83
CA ASP A 133 -1.90 -11.33 0.47
C ASP A 133 -2.19 -10.04 -0.32
N ALA A 134 -3.10 -10.11 -1.29
CA ALA A 134 -3.53 -8.95 -2.05
C ALA A 134 -4.19 -7.90 -1.14
N TRP A 135 -4.91 -8.31 -0.10
CA TRP A 135 -5.47 -7.39 0.89
C TRP A 135 -4.37 -6.61 1.58
N ARG A 136 -3.37 -7.28 2.13
CA ARG A 136 -2.24 -6.64 2.80
C ARG A 136 -1.43 -5.72 1.87
N LEU A 137 -1.40 -6.02 0.57
CA LEU A 137 -0.73 -5.18 -0.42
C LEU A 137 -1.52 -3.93 -0.82
N TYR A 138 -2.84 -4.03 -0.98
CA TYR A 138 -3.63 -3.01 -1.68
C TYR A 138 -4.72 -2.33 -0.84
N ALA A 139 -5.22 -3.00 0.20
CA ALA A 139 -6.47 -2.62 0.87
C ALA A 139 -6.33 -2.54 2.40
N GLY A 140 -5.43 -3.35 2.97
CA GLY A 140 -5.19 -3.50 4.39
C GLY A 140 -4.30 -2.38 4.90
N HIS A 141 -4.90 -1.24 5.22
CA HIS A 141 -4.29 -0.28 6.14
C HIS A 141 -5.41 0.42 6.89
N GLY A 142 -5.67 -0.02 8.13
CA GLY A 142 -5.98 0.97 9.15
C GLY A 142 -4.66 1.37 9.82
N PHE A 143 -4.14 2.49 9.36
CA PHE A 143 -3.21 3.40 10.04
C PHE A 143 -1.84 2.95 10.59
N SER A 144 -1.42 1.66 10.65
CA SER A 144 -0.23 1.35 11.48
C SER A 144 0.94 0.55 10.91
N VAL A 145 0.92 0.06 9.66
CA VAL A 145 2.16 -0.53 9.09
C VAL A 145 2.39 0.03 7.69
N PRO A 146 2.95 1.25 7.58
CA PRO A 146 3.69 1.60 6.38
C PRO A 146 4.66 0.43 6.14
N GLU A 147 4.76 -0.07 4.91
CA GLU A 147 5.87 -0.94 4.47
C GLU A 147 5.70 -2.46 4.68
N GLU A 148 4.51 -2.96 5.05
CA GLU A 148 4.24 -4.40 5.17
C GLU A 148 4.58 -5.19 3.88
N TRP A 149 4.43 -4.56 2.71
CA TRP A 149 4.79 -5.12 1.41
C TRP A 149 6.27 -5.53 1.30
N ARG A 150 7.18 -4.93 2.10
CA ARG A 150 8.63 -5.27 2.08
C ARG A 150 8.91 -6.65 2.69
N THR A 151 8.16 -7.00 3.74
CA THR A 151 8.30 -8.28 4.45
C THR A 151 7.38 -9.36 3.88
N LEU A 152 6.32 -8.99 3.16
CA LEU A 152 5.39 -9.94 2.54
C LEU A 152 6.11 -10.88 1.56
N ARG A 153 5.67 -12.14 1.57
CA ARG A 153 6.15 -13.22 0.70
C ARG A 153 4.95 -13.94 0.08
N PRO A 154 4.26 -13.31 -0.90
CA PRO A 154 3.10 -13.92 -1.50
C PRO A 154 3.47 -15.19 -2.27
N ALA A 155 2.62 -16.21 -2.21
CA ALA A 155 2.82 -17.43 -2.99
C ALA A 155 2.51 -17.21 -4.48
N ASP A 156 1.55 -16.33 -4.76
CA ASP A 156 1.08 -16.05 -6.11
C ASP A 156 2.17 -15.38 -6.98
N LYS A 157 2.27 -15.82 -8.24
CA LYS A 157 3.31 -15.37 -9.16
C LYS A 157 3.18 -13.89 -9.54
N ASP A 158 1.95 -13.38 -9.65
CA ASP A 158 1.69 -12.02 -10.13
C ASP A 158 1.87 -11.04 -8.97
N LEU A 159 1.46 -11.42 -7.75
CA LEU A 159 1.78 -10.66 -6.54
C LEU A 159 3.29 -10.62 -6.25
N ARG A 160 4.03 -11.72 -6.49
CA ARG A 160 5.50 -11.71 -6.38
C ARG A 160 6.14 -10.74 -7.35
N ARG A 161 5.73 -10.76 -8.62
CA ARG A 161 6.19 -9.80 -9.64
C ARG A 161 5.91 -8.36 -9.24
N TYR A 162 4.72 -8.09 -8.68
CA TYR A 162 4.37 -6.76 -8.17
C TYR A 162 5.32 -6.31 -7.05
N VAL A 163 5.53 -7.15 -6.02
CA VAL A 163 6.44 -6.83 -4.91
C VAL A 163 7.88 -6.61 -5.40
N GLU A 164 8.38 -7.45 -6.31
CA GLU A 164 9.71 -7.28 -6.90
C GLU A 164 9.83 -5.98 -7.71
N ARG A 165 8.80 -5.63 -8.47
CA ARG A 165 8.77 -4.37 -9.22
C ARG A 165 8.82 -3.17 -8.26
N LYS A 166 7.99 -3.16 -7.21
CA LYS A 166 8.01 -2.12 -6.17
C LYS A 166 9.38 -1.98 -5.50
N LYS A 167 10.07 -3.09 -5.22
CA LYS A 167 11.45 -3.04 -4.69
C LYS A 167 12.43 -2.37 -5.65
N ARG A 168 12.33 -2.67 -6.96
CA ARG A 168 13.18 -2.03 -7.98
C ARG A 168 12.90 -0.54 -8.12
N GLU A 169 11.62 -0.15 -8.11
CA GLU A 169 11.20 1.26 -8.14
C GLU A 169 11.76 2.03 -6.94
N GLU A 170 11.63 1.48 -5.72
CA GLU A 170 12.20 2.06 -4.51
C GLU A 170 13.73 2.18 -4.59
N GLN A 171 14.41 1.13 -5.07
CA GLN A 171 15.85 1.16 -5.24
C GLN A 171 16.29 2.21 -6.28
N ALA A 172 15.57 2.35 -7.39
CA ALA A 172 15.84 3.36 -8.40
C ALA A 172 15.66 4.77 -7.85
N GLN A 173 14.57 5.00 -7.09
CA GLN A 173 14.32 6.28 -6.43
C GLN A 173 15.46 6.65 -5.47
N LEU A 174 15.92 5.70 -4.64
CA LEU A 174 17.04 5.93 -3.74
C LEU A 174 18.35 6.26 -4.49
N MET A 175 18.58 5.67 -5.67
CA MET A 175 19.75 6.00 -6.49
C MET A 175 19.61 7.38 -7.16
N GLU A 176 18.42 7.75 -7.63
CA GLU A 176 18.14 9.09 -8.15
C GLU A 176 18.32 10.15 -7.07
N ASP A 177 17.78 9.91 -5.87
CA ASP A 177 17.94 10.80 -4.73
C ASP A 177 19.42 10.96 -4.36
N ASP A 178 20.21 9.87 -4.29
CA ASP A 178 21.66 9.95 -4.06
C ASP A 178 22.39 10.76 -5.14
N LEU A 179 22.03 10.57 -6.42
CA LEU A 179 22.60 11.33 -7.53
C LEU A 179 22.26 12.82 -7.46
N VAL A 180 21.00 13.16 -7.16
CA VAL A 180 20.57 14.55 -6.95
C VAL A 180 21.32 15.16 -5.78
N MET A 181 21.45 14.44 -4.66
CA MET A 181 22.17 14.93 -3.49
C MET A 181 23.66 15.17 -3.79
N ARG A 182 24.30 14.27 -4.54
CA ARG A 182 25.69 14.47 -5.01
C ARG A 182 25.82 15.66 -5.94
N PHE A 183 24.92 15.81 -6.90
CA PHE A 183 24.91 16.95 -7.82
C PHE A 183 24.73 18.28 -7.08
N MET A 184 23.81 18.34 -6.12
CA MET A 184 23.61 19.52 -5.26
C MET A 184 24.86 19.82 -4.43
N ALA A 185 25.52 18.81 -3.88
CA ALA A 185 26.77 18.98 -3.14
C ALA A 185 27.91 19.51 -4.02
N THR A 186 28.01 19.05 -5.28
CA THR A 186 28.98 19.58 -6.26
C THR A 186 28.71 21.04 -6.57
N ARG A 187 27.45 21.42 -6.88
CA ARG A 187 27.09 22.83 -7.12
C ARG A 187 27.44 23.74 -5.94
N LEU A 188 27.13 23.33 -4.71
CA LEU A 188 27.49 24.09 -3.50
C LEU A 188 29.01 24.21 -3.29
N SER A 189 29.79 23.28 -3.83
CA SER A 189 31.25 23.30 -3.76
C SER A 189 31.85 24.30 -4.76
N ASP A 190 31.19 24.52 -5.91
CA ASP A 190 31.64 25.37 -7.02
C ASP A 190 31.21 26.85 -6.89
N GLU A 191 30.22 27.16 -6.06
CA GLU A 191 29.86 28.55 -5.73
C GLU A 191 31.10 29.33 -5.21
N PRO A 192 31.15 30.67 -5.20
CA PRO A 192 32.19 31.42 -4.50
C PRO A 192 31.99 31.36 -2.97
N ALA A 193 33.08 31.24 -2.20
CA ALA A 193 32.99 31.08 -0.74
C ALA A 193 32.14 32.21 -0.13
N PRO A 194 31.14 31.91 0.72
CA PRO A 194 30.37 32.96 1.36
C PRO A 194 31.32 33.86 2.14
N SER A 195 31.04 35.15 2.20
CA SER A 195 31.84 36.08 2.99
C SER A 195 31.90 35.63 4.46
N ASP A 196 33.00 35.95 5.14
CA ASP A 196 33.16 35.66 6.56
C ASP A 196 31.99 36.22 7.37
N VAL A 197 31.45 35.42 8.28
CA VAL A 197 30.37 35.85 9.17
C VAL A 197 30.98 36.19 10.52
N VAL A 198 30.74 37.41 10.99
CA VAL A 198 31.10 37.84 12.34
C VAL A 198 29.87 37.63 13.23
N ILE A 199 29.98 36.69 14.16
CA ILE A 199 28.93 36.43 15.15
C ILE A 199 29.39 37.09 16.45
N GLY A 200 28.68 38.14 16.87
CA GLY A 200 28.94 38.85 18.11
C GLY A 200 27.88 38.56 19.17
N SER A 201 28.31 38.27 20.40
CA SER A 201 27.45 38.24 21.57
C SER A 201 28.19 38.93 22.72
N GLY A 202 27.78 40.16 23.06
CA GLY A 202 28.48 41.00 24.03
C GLY A 202 29.88 41.43 23.56
N ASP A 203 30.85 41.52 24.50
CA ASP A 203 32.24 41.95 24.23
C ASP A 203 33.09 40.92 23.46
N SER A 204 32.51 39.79 23.06
CA SER A 204 33.19 38.73 22.31
C SER A 204 32.70 38.66 20.88
N THR A 205 33.61 38.80 19.91
CA THR A 205 33.32 38.61 18.48
C THR A 205 34.04 37.37 17.96
N LEU A 206 33.28 36.45 17.36
CA LEU A 206 33.80 35.27 16.69
C LEU A 206 33.68 35.47 15.17
N ARG A 207 34.81 35.48 14.47
CA ARG A 207 34.82 35.49 13.00
C ARG A 207 34.86 34.06 12.50
N VAL A 208 33.81 33.64 11.78
CA VAL A 208 33.73 32.33 11.14
C VAL A 208 34.12 32.48 9.66
N PRO A 209 35.26 31.91 9.23
CA PRO A 209 35.67 32.03 7.84
C PRO A 209 34.69 31.32 6.90
N GLY A 210 34.39 31.94 5.76
CA GLY A 210 33.43 31.43 4.77
C GLY A 210 33.60 29.97 4.34
N LYS A 211 34.85 29.51 4.27
CA LYS A 211 35.23 28.12 3.97
C LYS A 211 34.67 27.10 4.97
N PHE A 212 34.52 27.46 6.25
CA PHE A 212 33.94 26.59 7.27
C PHE A 212 32.42 26.52 7.15
N ILE A 213 31.78 27.63 6.78
CA ILE A 213 30.34 27.71 6.51
C ILE A 213 29.99 26.80 5.32
N ARG A 214 30.76 26.91 4.22
CA ARG A 214 30.61 26.01 3.06
C ARG A 214 30.78 24.55 3.43
N ARG A 215 31.83 24.22 4.17
CA ARG A 215 32.12 22.83 4.55
C ARG A 215 30.99 22.25 5.42
N ALA A 216 30.37 23.06 6.28
CA ALA A 216 29.19 22.67 7.04
C ALA A 216 27.94 22.49 6.15
N MET A 217 27.71 23.37 5.16
CA MET A 217 26.60 23.25 4.21
C MET A 217 26.71 21.98 3.35
N VAL A 218 27.90 21.69 2.82
CA VAL A 218 28.17 20.46 2.04
C VAL A 218 28.03 19.22 2.91
N ALA A 219 28.56 19.25 4.14
CA ALA A 219 28.42 18.13 5.08
C ALA A 219 26.96 17.88 5.49
N SER A 220 26.15 18.94 5.63
CA SER A 220 24.72 18.82 5.93
C SER A 220 23.94 18.27 4.74
N ALA A 221 24.28 18.66 3.51
CA ALA A 221 23.68 18.08 2.30
C ALA A 221 24.01 16.58 2.18
N VAL A 222 25.24 16.17 2.44
CA VAL A 222 25.66 14.76 2.30
C VAL A 222 25.23 13.89 3.50
N GLY A 223 25.12 14.45 4.71
CA GLY A 223 24.87 13.71 5.95
C GLY A 223 23.40 13.42 6.31
N SER A 224 22.43 14.02 5.63
CA SER A 224 21.01 13.93 5.99
C SER A 224 20.33 12.61 5.60
N GLY A 225 20.98 11.73 4.83
CA GLY A 225 20.43 10.45 4.38
C GLY A 225 20.58 9.27 5.35
N SER A 226 21.26 9.44 6.49
CA SER A 226 21.57 8.32 7.40
C SER A 226 21.57 8.73 8.87
N ILE A 227 20.39 9.06 9.42
CA ILE A 227 20.19 9.03 10.88
C ILE A 227 18.89 8.26 11.20
N ARG A 228 18.96 6.94 11.12
CA ARG A 228 18.25 6.06 12.07
C ARG A 228 19.29 5.22 12.77
N GLY A 229 19.48 5.50 14.06
CA GLY A 229 20.30 4.68 14.95
C GLY A 229 21.71 5.21 15.16
N SER A 230 21.86 6.21 16.01
CA SER A 230 23.13 6.45 16.70
C SER A 230 22.80 6.85 18.14
N ARG A 231 23.28 6.04 19.08
CA ARG A 231 23.05 6.16 20.53
C ARG A 231 23.63 7.49 21.05
N PRO A 232 23.05 8.09 22.10
CA PRO A 232 23.64 9.27 22.73
C PRO A 232 24.97 8.92 23.40
N ILE A 233 25.99 9.73 23.12
CA ILE A 233 27.30 9.67 23.75
C ILE A 233 27.16 10.18 25.20
N SER A 234 27.47 9.33 26.18
CA SER A 234 27.57 9.72 27.58
C SER A 234 28.83 10.55 27.78
N VAL A 235 28.67 11.78 28.28
CA VAL A 235 29.78 12.60 28.77
C VAL A 235 30.09 12.19 30.20
N SER A 236 31.24 11.57 30.42
CA SER A 236 31.81 11.32 31.74
C SER A 236 32.51 12.59 32.20
N SER A 237 32.02 13.21 33.28
CA SER A 237 32.73 14.26 34.00
C SER A 237 33.70 13.64 35.00
N CYS A 238 35.00 13.84 34.80
CA CYS A 238 35.99 13.66 35.84
C CYS A 238 36.01 14.90 36.74
N THR A 239 35.83 14.68 38.04
CA THR A 239 36.32 15.53 39.14
C THR A 239 36.97 14.61 40.14
#